data_AF-A0AAW2PFB2-F1
#
_entry.id   AF-A0AAW2PFB2-F1
#
_cell.length_a   1.000
_cell.length_b   1.000
_cell.length_c   1.000
_cell.angle_alpha   90.00
_cell.angle_beta   90.00
_cell.angle_gamma   90.00
#
_symmetry.space_group_name_H-M   'P 1'
#
loop_
_entity.id
_entity.type
_entity.pdbx_description
1 polymer ?
#
loop_
_entity_poly.entity_id
_entity_poly.type
_entity_poly.pdbx_seq_one_letter_code
_entity_poly.pdbx_strand_id
1 'polypeptide(L)'
;MITMMKELGFLVIVARAEEARNKNKFANTVNSCSVLVGAHGAGLTNELFLPPGTVMVQVEPLGLEWAAANYYGNPAPTMHVHYLRYKIEPEESSLIKLYGRYHSVITDPESVYAKGYPEVQAVYLDQQDVRDNIVRFSKTMLQALKLVRKEPLTR
;
A
#
# COMPACT_ATOMS: atom_id res chain seq x y z
N MET A 1 7.76 6.29 -8.62
CA MET A 1 8.06 5.08 -7.82
C MET A 1 8.94 4.07 -8.56
N ILE A 2 8.54 3.58 -9.74
CA ILE A 2 9.23 2.50 -10.46
C ILE A 2 10.73 2.77 -10.70
N THR A 3 11.08 3.95 -11.22
CA THR A 3 12.48 4.33 -11.48
C THR A 3 13.31 4.28 -10.20
N MET A 4 12.81 4.88 -9.12
CA MET A 4 13.48 4.86 -7.82
C MET A 4 13.67 3.44 -7.27
N MET A 5 12.67 2.56 -7.38
CA MET A 5 12.82 1.17 -6.95
C MET A 5 13.91 0.45 -7.76
N LYS A 6 13.99 0.68 -9.09
CA LYS A 6 15.07 0.12 -9.92
C LYS A 6 16.44 0.64 -9.50
N GLU A 7 16.56 1.93 -9.20
CA GLU A 7 17.80 2.55 -8.71
C GLU A 7 18.25 1.99 -7.34
N LEU A 8 17.29 1.59 -6.50
CA LEU A 8 17.58 0.86 -5.25
C LEU A 8 17.97 -0.61 -5.46
N GLY A 9 17.95 -1.11 -6.69
CA GLY A 9 18.35 -2.46 -7.06
C GLY A 9 17.22 -3.49 -7.10
N PHE A 10 15.95 -3.08 -7.09
CA PHE A 10 14.82 -3.99 -7.28
C PHE A 10 14.62 -4.34 -8.75
N LEU A 11 14.36 -5.62 -9.03
CA LEU A 11 13.71 -6.02 -10.27
C LEU A 11 12.21 -5.72 -10.14
N VAL A 12 11.69 -4.80 -10.94
CA VAL A 12 10.31 -4.31 -10.82
C VAL A 12 9.42 -4.90 -11.90
N ILE A 13 8.39 -5.63 -11.46
CA ILE A 13 7.26 -6.07 -12.29
C ILE A 13 6.09 -5.12 -12.01
N VAL A 14 5.54 -4.51 -13.06
CA VAL A 14 4.36 -3.64 -12.95
C VAL A 14 3.16 -4.45 -13.41
N ALA A 15 2.26 -4.76 -12.49
CA ALA A 15 1.06 -5.50 -12.82
C ALA A 15 -0.11 -4.53 -13.06
N ARG A 16 -0.51 -4.36 -14.32
CA ARG A 16 -1.61 -3.47 -14.72
C ARG A 16 -2.96 -4.15 -14.49
N ALA A 17 -4.04 -3.35 -14.43
CA ALA A 17 -5.40 -3.87 -14.24
C ALA A 17 -5.77 -5.00 -15.21
N GLU A 18 -5.39 -4.87 -16.49
CA GLU A 18 -5.62 -5.91 -17.51
C GLU A 18 -4.87 -7.22 -17.23
N GLU A 19 -3.67 -7.14 -16.67
CA GLU A 19 -2.85 -8.32 -16.32
C GLU A 19 -3.37 -8.99 -15.04
N ALA A 20 -3.96 -8.21 -14.13
CA ALA A 20 -4.62 -8.69 -12.93
C ALA A 20 -5.96 -9.42 -13.19
N ARG A 21 -6.54 -9.29 -14.40
CA ARG A 21 -7.78 -10.01 -14.77
C ARG A 21 -7.60 -11.52 -14.80
N ASN A 22 -6.41 -12.01 -15.19
CA ASN A 22 -6.09 -13.42 -15.13
C ASN A 22 -5.54 -13.77 -13.75
N LYS A 23 -6.43 -14.21 -12.86
CA LYS A 23 -6.13 -14.49 -11.45
C LYS A 23 -4.97 -15.48 -11.27
N ASN A 24 -4.91 -16.54 -12.09
CA ASN A 24 -3.85 -17.55 -11.98
C ASN A 24 -2.48 -16.97 -12.36
N LYS A 25 -2.43 -16.21 -13.46
CA LYS A 25 -1.19 -15.56 -13.90
C LYS A 25 -0.73 -14.51 -12.87
N PHE A 26 -1.67 -13.76 -12.32
CA PHE A 26 -1.38 -12.75 -11.31
C PHE A 26 -0.88 -13.38 -10.01
N ALA A 27 -1.54 -14.42 -9.51
CA ALA A 27 -1.11 -15.17 -8.33
C ALA A 27 0.30 -15.72 -8.49
N ASN A 28 0.61 -16.35 -9.64
CA ASN A 28 1.96 -16.84 -9.93
C ASN A 28 3.00 -15.71 -9.97
N THR A 29 2.63 -14.54 -10.50
CA THR A 29 3.50 -13.36 -10.52
C THR A 29 3.79 -12.89 -9.11
N VAL A 30 2.75 -12.71 -8.28
CA VAL A 30 2.91 -12.29 -6.87
C VAL A 30 3.72 -13.31 -6.09
N ASN A 31 3.47 -14.61 -6.30
CA ASN A 31 4.21 -15.68 -5.63
C ASN A 31 5.71 -15.69 -5.96
N SER A 32 6.11 -15.13 -7.12
CA SER A 32 7.51 -14.98 -7.52
C SER A 32 8.20 -13.73 -6.93
N CYS A 33 7.46 -12.84 -6.27
CA CYS A 33 7.97 -11.57 -5.76
C CYS A 33 8.36 -11.64 -4.28
N SER A 34 9.52 -11.07 -3.94
CA SER A 34 9.92 -10.90 -2.54
C SER A 34 9.31 -9.66 -1.88
N VAL A 35 8.79 -8.72 -2.69
CA VAL A 35 8.11 -7.51 -2.22
C VAL A 35 6.89 -7.24 -3.11
N LEU A 36 5.72 -7.08 -2.50
CA LEU A 36 4.52 -6.54 -3.14
C LEU A 36 4.33 -5.09 -2.69
N VAL A 37 4.02 -4.20 -3.64
CA VAL A 37 3.73 -2.80 -3.35
C VAL A 37 2.39 -2.42 -3.98
N GLY A 38 1.52 -1.77 -3.23
CA GLY A 38 0.31 -1.18 -3.79
C GLY A 38 -0.38 -0.19 -2.86
N ALA A 39 -1.24 0.63 -3.43
CA ALA A 39 -2.13 1.50 -2.66
C ALA A 39 -3.25 0.69 -2.01
N HIS A 40 -3.77 1.17 -0.88
CA HIS A 40 -4.94 0.59 -0.24
C HIS A 40 -6.06 0.29 -1.25
N GLY A 41 -6.63 -0.92 -1.21
CA GLY A 41 -7.69 -1.33 -2.13
C GLY A 41 -7.26 -1.69 -3.56
N ALA A 42 -5.99 -1.49 -3.96
CA ALA A 42 -5.50 -1.79 -5.32
C ALA A 42 -5.27 -3.28 -5.59
N GLY A 43 -6.19 -4.14 -5.15
CA GLY A 43 -6.05 -5.60 -5.21
C GLY A 43 -5.01 -6.14 -4.24
N LEU A 44 -4.75 -5.43 -3.14
CA LEU A 44 -3.73 -5.82 -2.15
C LEU A 44 -4.03 -7.13 -1.43
N THR A 45 -5.27 -7.62 -1.47
CA THR A 45 -5.65 -8.95 -0.99
C THR A 45 -4.83 -10.06 -1.67
N ASN A 46 -4.22 -9.81 -2.83
CA ASN A 46 -3.29 -10.74 -3.44
C ASN A 46 -2.00 -10.98 -2.63
N GLU A 47 -1.76 -10.26 -1.52
CA GLU A 47 -0.74 -10.61 -0.53
C GLU A 47 -0.87 -12.06 -0.02
N LEU A 48 -2.07 -12.66 -0.09
CA LEU A 48 -2.31 -14.08 0.21
C LEU A 48 -1.47 -15.04 -0.64
N PHE A 49 -0.98 -14.60 -1.80
CA PHE A 49 -0.14 -15.41 -2.68
C PHE A 49 1.36 -15.20 -2.45
N LEU A 50 1.73 -14.27 -1.57
CA LEU A 50 3.12 -14.04 -1.22
C LEU A 50 3.68 -15.22 -0.40
N PRO A 51 4.90 -15.68 -0.69
CA PRO A 51 5.59 -16.64 0.15
C PRO A 51 5.88 -16.08 1.56
N PRO A 52 6.02 -16.95 2.58
CA PRO A 52 6.61 -16.59 3.87
C PRO A 52 7.96 -15.86 3.72
N GLY A 53 8.24 -14.91 4.62
CA GLY A 53 9.49 -14.13 4.64
C GLY A 53 9.53 -12.96 3.65
N THR A 54 8.48 -12.77 2.84
CA THR A 54 8.37 -11.64 1.91
C THR A 54 7.77 -10.40 2.56
N VAL A 55 7.77 -9.27 1.84
CA VAL A 55 7.31 -7.98 2.35
C VAL A 55 6.12 -7.47 1.55
N MET A 56 5.07 -7.09 2.26
CA MET A 56 3.95 -6.32 1.72
C MET A 56 4.12 -4.85 2.13
N VAL A 57 4.22 -3.95 1.14
CA VAL A 57 4.27 -2.50 1.33
C VAL A 57 2.93 -1.89 0.89
N GLN A 58 2.18 -1.36 1.85
CA GLN A 58 0.96 -0.61 1.56
C GLN A 58 1.23 0.89 1.52
N VAL A 59 0.89 1.55 0.40
CA VAL A 59 0.65 3.00 0.37
C VAL A 59 -0.73 3.24 0.97
N GLU A 60 -0.77 3.91 2.11
CA GLU A 60 -1.96 4.11 2.92
C GLU A 60 -2.48 5.55 2.75
N PRO A 61 -3.64 5.73 2.08
CA PRO A 61 -4.29 7.03 1.95
C PRO A 61 -4.77 7.57 3.30
N LEU A 62 -5.08 8.87 3.35
CA LEU A 62 -5.62 9.50 4.56
C LEU A 62 -6.97 8.87 4.93
N GLY A 63 -7.22 8.76 6.23
CA GLY A 63 -8.51 8.34 6.76
C GLY A 63 -8.83 6.87 6.59
N LEU A 64 -7.86 6.03 6.19
CA LEU A 64 -8.04 4.59 6.00
C LEU A 64 -7.17 3.75 6.96
N GLU A 65 -6.65 4.34 8.03
CA GLU A 65 -5.73 3.70 8.97
C GLU A 65 -6.33 2.43 9.60
N TRP A 66 -7.61 2.49 9.96
CA TRP A 66 -8.32 1.34 10.52
C TRP A 66 -8.48 0.23 9.46
N ALA A 67 -8.89 0.59 8.24
CA ALA A 67 -9.07 -0.37 7.15
C ALA A 67 -7.73 -1.01 6.76
N ALA A 68 -6.67 -0.21 6.66
CA ALA A 68 -5.30 -0.64 6.38
C ALA A 68 -4.82 -1.69 7.39
N ALA A 69 -4.99 -1.40 8.68
CA ALA A 69 -4.61 -2.32 9.74
C ALA A 69 -5.44 -3.61 9.72
N ASN A 70 -6.77 -3.51 9.62
CA ASN A 70 -7.63 -4.69 9.74
C ASN A 70 -7.66 -5.58 8.50
N TYR A 71 -7.48 -5.01 7.30
CA TYR A 71 -7.55 -5.78 6.06
C TYR A 71 -6.22 -6.42 5.66
N TYR A 72 -5.08 -5.80 5.99
CA TYR A 72 -3.76 -6.24 5.51
C TYR A 72 -2.72 -6.33 6.61
N GLY A 73 -2.64 -5.30 7.47
CA GLY A 73 -1.61 -5.27 8.51
C GLY A 73 -1.72 -6.36 9.56
N ASN A 74 -2.91 -6.59 10.11
CA ASN A 74 -3.17 -7.59 11.13
C ASN A 74 -3.13 -9.03 10.57
N PRO A 75 -3.60 -9.31 9.33
CA PRO A 75 -3.42 -10.61 8.70
C PRO A 75 -1.98 -10.95 8.30
N ALA A 76 -1.16 -9.98 7.86
CA ALA A 76 0.16 -10.27 7.31
C ALA A 76 1.08 -11.16 8.19
N PRO A 77 1.19 -10.95 9.52
CA PRO A 77 1.98 -11.82 10.38
C PRO A 77 1.52 -13.29 10.42
N THR A 78 0.21 -13.56 10.32
CA THR A 78 -0.31 -14.93 10.31
C THR A 78 0.01 -15.67 9.01
N MET A 79 0.27 -14.91 7.93
CA MET A 79 0.77 -15.40 6.65
C MET A 79 2.31 -15.44 6.59
N HIS A 80 2.99 -15.11 7.69
CA HIS A 80 4.45 -14.96 7.72
C HIS A 80 4.99 -13.93 6.73
N VAL A 81 4.20 -12.92 6.41
CA VAL A 81 4.57 -11.79 5.56
C VAL A 81 4.89 -10.59 6.44
N HIS A 82 5.99 -9.91 6.16
CA HIS A 82 6.31 -8.64 6.79
C HIS A 82 5.43 -7.53 6.22
N TYR A 83 4.81 -6.74 7.09
CA TYR A 83 3.99 -5.60 6.66
C TYR A 83 4.70 -4.28 6.90
N LEU A 84 4.81 -3.46 5.85
CA LEU A 84 5.30 -2.09 5.91
C LEU A 84 4.23 -1.12 5.44
N ARG A 85 4.02 -0.07 6.24
CA ARG A 85 3.08 1.01 5.93
C ARG A 85 3.83 2.22 5.43
N TYR A 86 3.42 2.73 4.29
CA TYR A 86 3.73 4.08 3.84
C TYR A 86 2.48 4.94 4.01
N LYS A 87 2.31 5.50 5.21
CA LYS A 87 1.26 6.47 5.47
C LYS A 87 1.61 7.79 4.79
N ILE A 88 0.72 8.23 3.91
CA ILE A 88 0.91 9.48 3.19
C ILE A 88 0.72 10.68 4.12
N GLU A 89 1.40 11.78 3.80
CA GLU A 89 1.15 13.09 4.37
C GLU A 89 0.03 13.81 3.60
N PRO A 90 -0.65 14.78 4.21
CA PRO A 90 -1.69 15.57 3.53
C PRO A 90 -1.25 16.14 2.18
N GLU A 91 0.00 16.56 2.05
CA GLU A 91 0.60 17.12 0.83
C GLU A 91 0.66 16.14 -0.34
N GLU A 92 0.61 14.84 -0.06
CA GLU A 92 0.59 13.78 -1.06
C GLU A 92 -0.83 13.43 -1.50
N SER A 93 -1.87 13.98 -0.86
CA SER A 93 -3.28 13.70 -1.16
C SER A 93 -3.91 14.82 -1.99
N SER A 94 -4.78 14.50 -2.94
CA SER A 94 -5.64 15.49 -3.61
C SER A 94 -6.57 16.21 -2.63
N LEU A 95 -6.92 15.58 -1.50
CA LEU A 95 -7.85 16.13 -0.50
C LEU A 95 -7.37 17.47 0.06
N ILE A 96 -6.05 17.71 0.13
CA ILE A 96 -5.52 19.01 0.57
C ILE A 96 -5.94 20.15 -0.33
N LYS A 97 -6.12 19.92 -1.63
CA LYS A 97 -6.58 20.92 -2.60
C LYS A 97 -8.10 21.08 -2.57
N LEU A 98 -8.84 20.00 -2.29
CA LEU A 98 -10.30 20.01 -2.26
C LEU A 98 -10.84 20.66 -0.98
N TYR A 99 -10.23 20.36 0.16
CA TYR A 99 -10.74 20.75 1.47
C TYR A 99 -9.84 21.74 2.22
N GLY A 100 -8.55 21.77 1.91
CA GLY A 100 -7.55 22.54 2.67
C GLY A 100 -6.97 21.75 3.85
N ARG A 101 -5.71 22.06 4.19
CA ARG A 101 -4.90 21.30 5.17
C ARG A 101 -5.58 21.09 6.53
N TYR A 102 -6.30 22.10 7.01
CA TYR A 102 -6.85 22.13 8.36
C TYR A 102 -8.34 21.75 8.42
N HIS A 103 -8.90 21.26 7.31
CA HIS A 103 -10.28 20.79 7.27
C HIS A 103 -10.42 19.45 8.01
N SER A 104 -11.58 19.19 8.60
CA SER A 104 -11.83 17.99 9.42
C SER A 104 -11.62 16.68 8.66
N VAL A 105 -11.90 16.66 7.35
CA VAL A 105 -11.56 15.53 6.45
C VAL A 105 -10.08 15.12 6.55
N ILE A 106 -9.17 16.03 6.89
CA ILE A 106 -7.74 15.73 7.04
C ILE A 106 -7.37 15.57 8.51
N THR A 107 -7.88 16.44 9.38
CA THR A 107 -7.44 16.52 10.79
C THR A 107 -8.26 15.68 11.76
N ASP A 108 -9.47 15.29 11.38
CA ASP A 108 -10.41 14.52 12.19
C ASP A 108 -11.20 13.51 11.33
N PRO A 109 -10.54 12.42 10.88
CA PRO A 109 -11.20 11.42 10.07
C PRO A 109 -12.41 10.75 10.74
N GLU A 110 -12.42 10.66 12.07
CA GLU A 110 -13.54 10.09 12.84
C GLU A 110 -14.84 10.86 12.61
N SER A 111 -14.78 12.18 12.42
CA SER A 111 -15.96 12.97 12.04
C SER A 111 -16.56 12.58 10.69
N VAL A 112 -15.75 12.06 9.76
CA VAL A 112 -16.20 11.54 8.47
C VAL A 112 -16.81 10.15 8.66
N TYR A 113 -16.18 9.30 9.47
CA TYR A 113 -16.73 7.99 9.83
C TYR A 113 -18.08 8.08 10.55
N ALA A 114 -18.26 9.08 11.42
CA ALA A 114 -19.53 9.32 12.13
C ALA A 114 -20.72 9.61 11.19
N LYS A 115 -20.45 10.05 9.96
CA LYS A 115 -21.48 10.28 8.92
C LYS A 115 -21.85 9.00 8.16
N GLY A 116 -21.15 7.90 8.42
CA GLY A 116 -21.40 6.59 7.83
C GLY A 116 -20.53 6.29 6.60
N TYR A 117 -20.55 5.01 6.20
CA TYR A 117 -19.72 4.48 5.13
C TYR A 117 -19.83 5.21 3.78
N PRO A 118 -21.02 5.67 3.32
CA PRO A 118 -21.11 6.40 2.05
C PRO A 118 -20.24 7.66 2.00
N GLU A 119 -20.11 8.38 3.12
CA GLU A 119 -19.23 9.56 3.20
C GLU A 119 -17.76 9.15 3.18
N VAL A 120 -17.39 8.10 3.93
CA VAL A 120 -16.03 7.53 3.94
C VAL A 120 -15.61 7.12 2.52
N GLN A 121 -16.51 6.44 1.80
CA GLN A 121 -16.27 6.03 0.42
C GLN A 121 -16.07 7.26 -0.48
N ALA A 122 -17.02 8.20 -0.45
CA ALA A 122 -16.97 9.39 -1.30
C ALA A 122 -15.67 10.19 -1.06
N VAL A 123 -15.26 10.37 0.19
CA VAL A 123 -14.11 11.21 0.54
C VAL A 123 -12.79 10.47 0.39
N TYR A 124 -12.61 9.32 1.05
CA TYR A 124 -11.30 8.67 1.16
C TYR A 124 -11.01 7.65 0.07
N LEU A 125 -12.04 7.09 -0.58
CA LEU A 125 -11.87 6.10 -1.65
C LEU A 125 -12.04 6.71 -3.04
N ASP A 126 -13.03 7.58 -3.24
CA ASP A 126 -13.38 8.08 -4.58
C ASP A 126 -12.69 9.41 -4.93
N GLN A 127 -12.52 10.34 -3.98
CA GLN A 127 -11.98 11.69 -4.24
C GLN A 127 -10.47 11.83 -3.99
N GLN A 128 -9.83 10.80 -3.44
CA GLN A 128 -8.45 10.85 -3.00
C GLN A 128 -7.49 10.22 -4.01
N ASP A 129 -6.75 11.07 -4.73
CA ASP A 129 -5.58 10.67 -5.51
C ASP A 129 -4.31 10.85 -4.69
N VAL A 130 -3.43 9.86 -4.75
CA VAL A 130 -2.12 9.89 -4.09
C VAL A 130 -1.02 10.33 -5.07
N ARG A 131 -0.14 11.21 -4.60
CA ARG A 131 1.09 11.65 -5.27
C ARG A 131 2.26 11.42 -4.33
N ASP A 132 2.90 10.27 -4.47
CA ASP A 132 3.94 9.84 -3.53
C ASP A 132 5.17 10.76 -3.54
N ASN A 133 5.63 11.11 -2.35
CA ASN A 133 6.92 11.72 -2.09
C ASN A 133 8.01 10.64 -2.22
N ILE A 134 8.69 10.65 -3.36
CA ILE A 134 9.71 9.64 -3.71
C ILE A 134 10.84 9.55 -2.68
N VAL A 135 11.20 10.66 -2.02
CA VAL A 135 12.28 10.69 -1.00
C VAL A 135 11.84 10.03 0.30
N ARG A 136 10.58 10.19 0.71
CA ARG A 136 10.03 9.50 1.87
C ARG A 136 9.76 8.03 1.55
N PHE A 137 9.14 7.76 0.40
CA PHE A 137 8.81 6.41 -0.03
C PHE A 137 10.05 5.52 -0.23
N SER A 138 11.18 6.08 -0.70
CA SER A 138 12.44 5.33 -0.84
C SER A 138 12.96 4.78 0.51
N LYS A 139 12.71 5.48 1.62
CA LYS A 139 13.08 4.99 2.97
C LYS A 139 12.32 3.73 3.33
N THR A 140 11.03 3.65 2.99
CA THR A 140 10.22 2.43 3.18
C THR A 140 10.73 1.29 2.30
N MET A 141 11.09 1.57 1.04
CA MET A 141 11.67 0.53 0.17
C MET A 141 13.04 0.03 0.65
N LEU A 142 13.86 0.90 1.24
CA LEU A 142 15.11 0.48 1.88
C LEU A 142 14.87 -0.41 3.11
N GLN A 143 13.78 -0.19 3.86
CA GLN A 143 13.38 -1.10 4.94
C GLN A 143 12.93 -2.46 4.37
N ALA A 144 12.11 -2.46 3.31
CA ALA A 144 11.70 -3.69 2.63
C ALA A 144 12.91 -4.50 2.17
N LEU A 145 13.90 -3.85 1.56
CA LEU A 145 15.14 -4.48 1.10
C LEU A 145 15.93 -5.13 2.24
N LYS A 146 15.95 -4.52 3.43
CA LYS A 146 16.62 -5.08 4.61
C LYS A 146 15.92 -6.32 5.15
N LEU A 147 14.58 -6.36 5.08
CA LEU A 147 13.80 -7.51 5.54
C LEU A 147 14.02 -8.72 4.64
N VAL A 148 13.87 -8.55 3.32
CA VAL A 148 14.06 -9.64 2.36
C VAL A 148 15.51 -10.18 2.29
N ARG A 149 16.51 -9.39 2.69
CA ARG A 149 17.92 -9.83 2.74
C ARG A 149 18.30 -10.59 4.00
N LYS A 150 17.52 -10.45 5.07
CA LYS A 150 17.75 -11.17 6.34
C LYS A 150 17.15 -12.58 6.31
N GLU A 151 16.09 -12.77 5.54
CA GLU A 151 15.49 -14.07 5.27
C GLU A 151 16.33 -14.82 4.23
N PRO A 152 16.83 -16.04 4.52
CA PRO A 152 17.41 -16.86 3.47
C PRO A 152 16.32 -17.20 2.46
N LEU A 153 16.60 -16.98 1.17
CA LEU A 153 15.72 -17.42 0.07
C LEU A 153 15.72 -18.96 0.06
N THR A 154 14.90 -19.60 0.90
CA THR A 154 14.62 -21.02 0.78
C THR A 154 13.82 -21.23 -0.49
N ARG A 155 14.51 -21.71 -1.53
CA ARG A 155 13.90 -22.24 -2.76
C ARG A 155 13.64 -23.73 -2.58
#